data_AF-A0A385KNR0-F1
#
_entry.id   AF-A0A385KNR0-F1
#
_cell.length_a   1.000
_cell.length_b   1.000
_cell.length_c   1.000
_cell.angle_alpha   90.00
_cell.angle_beta   90.00
_cell.angle_gamma   90.00
#
_symmetry.space_group_name_H-M   'P 1'
#
loop_
_entity.id
_entity.type
_entity.pdbx_description
1 polymer ?
#
loop_
_entity_poly.entity_id
_entity_poly.type
_entity_poly.pdbx_seq_one_letter_code
_entity_poly.pdbx_strand_id
1 'polypeptide(L)'
;MTNQEENLQMIGNFFGEIDSGLMRNLINMSLYAFNKSYDYQSVCDPEEEAKQGAGLRSVYVPTIADILHLGWWASAAAWSILQQLFLGLTFPRFLNAVEMEDEDFSAIPSKQSCITVQTQYFFANDEKSFYSILDCGNCSRLFHAEKISNTNLVFIMSDARQLCPNCDQKPLMQAEKPDEGPNPCEMVQ
;
A
#
# COMPACT_ATOMS: atom_id res chain seq x y z
N MET A 1 20.63 -3.34 17.66
CA MET A 1 21.60 -4.46 17.50
C MET A 1 20.92 -5.74 17.94
N THR A 2 21.19 -6.85 17.26
CA THR A 2 20.65 -8.19 17.57
C THR A 2 21.82 -9.13 17.87
N ASN A 3 21.60 -10.12 18.73
CA ASN A 3 22.58 -11.18 19.02
C ASN A 3 22.54 -12.31 17.98
N GLN A 4 21.45 -12.47 17.23
CA GLN A 4 21.29 -13.50 16.22
C GLN A 4 21.72 -13.00 14.84
N GLU A 5 22.56 -13.76 14.14
CA GLU A 5 23.09 -13.39 12.82
C GLU A 5 22.01 -13.30 11.75
N GLU A 6 21.00 -14.17 11.80
CA GLU A 6 19.86 -14.18 10.85
C GLU A 6 19.08 -12.86 10.88
N ASN A 7 18.97 -12.24 12.07
CA ASN A 7 18.24 -10.99 12.25
C ASN A 7 19.07 -9.74 11.88
N LEU A 8 20.36 -9.89 11.57
CA LEU A 8 21.21 -8.75 11.20
C LEU A 8 20.74 -8.08 9.91
N GLN A 9 20.16 -8.85 8.98
CA GLN A 9 19.62 -8.31 7.72
C GLN A 9 18.32 -7.52 7.92
N MET A 10 17.61 -7.75 9.04
CA MET A 10 16.34 -7.11 9.38
C MET A 10 16.51 -5.89 10.30
N ILE A 11 17.75 -5.40 10.48
CA ILE A 11 18.01 -4.17 11.25
C ILE A 11 17.31 -2.99 10.57
N GLY A 12 16.48 -2.28 11.33
CA GLY A 12 15.68 -1.15 10.83
C GLY A 12 14.21 -1.50 10.62
N ASN A 13 13.87 -2.79 10.56
CA ASN A 13 12.48 -3.23 10.55
C ASN A 13 11.85 -3.10 11.93
N PHE A 14 10.53 -3.02 11.96
CA PHE A 14 9.79 -2.93 13.20
C PHE A 14 9.84 -4.26 13.96
N PHE A 15 10.09 -4.20 15.27
CA PHE A 15 10.30 -5.39 16.10
C PHE A 15 9.09 -6.34 16.10
N GLY A 16 7.87 -5.82 15.97
CA GLY A 16 6.65 -6.62 15.92
C GLY A 16 6.46 -7.45 14.63
N GLU A 17 7.27 -7.21 13.60
CA GLU A 17 7.34 -8.04 12.39
C GLU A 17 8.27 -9.23 12.59
N ILE A 18 9.32 -9.06 13.40
CA ILE A 18 10.28 -10.11 13.73
C ILE A 18 9.71 -11.00 14.84
N ASP A 19 9.22 -10.40 15.93
CA ASP A 19 8.68 -11.11 17.09
C ASP A 19 7.42 -10.42 17.64
N SER A 20 6.28 -10.77 17.03
CA SER A 20 4.98 -10.18 17.33
C SER A 20 4.46 -10.52 18.73
N GLY A 21 4.71 -11.74 19.20
CA GLY A 21 4.25 -12.21 20.52
C GLY A 21 4.95 -11.47 21.65
N LEU A 22 6.27 -11.30 21.55
CA LEU A 22 7.03 -10.52 22.52
C LEU A 22 6.62 -9.04 22.49
N MET A 23 6.48 -8.44 21.30
CA MET A 23 6.07 -7.04 21.18
C MET A 23 4.68 -6.76 21.79
N ARG A 24 3.71 -7.66 21.63
CA ARG A 24 2.38 -7.55 22.24
C ARG A 24 2.44 -7.61 23.76
N ASN A 25 3.28 -8.46 24.32
CA ASN A 25 3.48 -8.51 25.76
C ASN A 25 4.14 -7.25 26.30
N LEU A 26 5.11 -6.67 25.57
CA LEU A 26 5.69 -5.38 25.96
C LEU A 26 4.65 -4.25 26.00
N ILE A 27 3.63 -4.31 25.14
CA ILE A 27 2.49 -3.38 25.17
C ILE A 27 1.57 -3.68 26.36
N ASN A 28 1.25 -4.95 26.61
CA ASN A 28 0.39 -5.38 27.73
C ASN A 28 0.99 -4.97 29.09
N MET A 29 2.31 -5.05 29.23
CA MET A 29 3.04 -4.61 30.43
C MET A 29 3.21 -3.09 30.54
N SER A 30 2.63 -2.30 29.61
CA SER A 30 2.79 -0.85 29.55
C SER A 30 4.23 -0.35 29.38
N LEU A 31 5.15 -1.16 28.81
CA LEU A 31 6.46 -0.66 28.41
C LEU A 31 6.32 0.26 27.19
N TYR A 32 5.56 -0.21 26.20
CA TYR A 32 5.16 0.57 25.03
C TYR A 32 3.65 0.86 25.05
N ALA A 33 3.28 2.05 24.61
CA ALA A 33 1.93 2.37 24.17
C ALA A 33 1.95 2.68 22.68
N PHE A 34 0.77 2.70 22.07
CA PHE A 34 0.62 3.07 20.68
C PHE A 34 -0.53 4.05 20.51
N ASN A 35 -0.39 4.94 19.53
CA ASN A 35 -1.48 5.77 19.04
C ASN A 35 -1.71 5.48 17.56
N LYS A 36 -2.97 5.51 17.13
CA LYS A 36 -3.36 5.36 15.74
C LYS A 36 -3.84 6.70 15.23
N SER A 37 -3.26 7.17 14.14
CA SER A 37 -3.66 8.38 13.43
C SER A 37 -4.12 8.04 12.03
N TYR A 38 -5.11 8.77 11.55
CA TYR A 38 -5.64 8.65 10.20
C TYR A 38 -5.06 9.77 9.33
N ASP A 39 -4.45 9.41 8.21
CA ASP A 39 -4.04 10.35 7.16
C ASP A 39 -5.07 10.30 6.01
N TYR A 40 -5.79 11.42 5.84
CA TYR A 40 -6.83 11.58 4.82
C TYR A 40 -6.30 12.04 3.46
N GLN A 41 -5.01 12.38 3.36
CA GLN A 41 -4.39 12.94 2.15
C GLN A 41 -3.35 11.98 1.53
N SER A 42 -3.39 10.71 1.93
CA SER A 42 -2.49 9.68 1.42
C SER A 42 -2.94 9.13 0.06
N VAL A 43 -2.02 8.43 -0.62
CA VAL A 43 -2.19 7.95 -1.99
C VAL A 43 -2.00 6.43 -2.02
N CYS A 44 -3.03 5.69 -2.41
CA CYS A 44 -3.02 4.23 -2.47
C CYS A 44 -3.21 3.74 -3.91
N ASP A 45 -2.73 2.52 -4.16
CA ASP A 45 -3.11 1.80 -5.36
C ASP A 45 -4.61 1.46 -5.29
N PRO A 46 -5.36 1.64 -6.38
CA PRO A 46 -6.78 1.33 -6.39
C PRO A 46 -6.97 -0.17 -6.14
N GLU A 47 -7.84 -0.53 -5.20
CA GLU A 47 -8.26 -1.92 -5.08
C GLU A 47 -8.98 -2.31 -6.37
N GLU A 48 -8.75 -3.53 -6.85
CA GLU A 48 -9.59 -4.15 -7.88
C GLU A 48 -10.95 -4.44 -7.25
N GLU A 49 -11.75 -3.40 -7.01
CA GLU A 49 -13.16 -3.59 -6.76
C GLU A 49 -13.70 -4.34 -7.96
N ALA A 50 -14.41 -5.43 -7.70
CA ALA A 50 -15.26 -6.06 -8.70
C ALA A 50 -16.26 -4.99 -9.12
N LYS A 51 -15.90 -4.23 -10.16
CA LYS A 51 -16.78 -3.28 -10.82
C LYS A 51 -17.98 -4.10 -11.23
N GLN A 52 -19.01 -4.11 -10.39
CA GLN A 52 -20.35 -4.50 -10.78
C GLN A 52 -20.76 -3.39 -11.73
N GLY A 53 -20.26 -3.50 -12.96
CA GLY A 53 -20.52 -2.56 -14.01
C GLY A 53 -22.01 -2.52 -14.16
N ALA A 54 -22.61 -1.40 -13.79
CA ALA A 54 -23.89 -1.03 -14.33
C ALA A 54 -23.66 -0.91 -15.83
N GLY A 55 -23.86 -2.01 -16.56
CA GLY A 55 -23.78 -2.04 -18.02
C GLY A 55 -24.62 -0.91 -18.58
N LEU A 56 -24.15 -0.32 -19.68
CA LEU A 56 -24.79 0.80 -20.37
C LEU A 56 -26.31 0.60 -20.41
N ARG A 57 -27.06 1.38 -19.59
CA ARG A 57 -28.52 1.24 -19.46
C ARG A 57 -29.31 1.79 -20.64
N SER A 58 -28.64 2.17 -21.72
CA SER A 58 -29.27 2.61 -22.95
C SER A 58 -28.29 2.53 -24.10
N VAL A 59 -28.71 1.87 -25.19
CA VAL A 59 -28.02 1.89 -26.47
C VAL A 59 -28.48 3.12 -27.24
N TYR A 60 -27.55 3.98 -27.64
CA TYR A 60 -27.83 5.13 -28.51
C TYR A 60 -28.21 4.61 -29.90
N VAL A 61 -29.42 4.94 -30.37
CA VAL A 61 -29.86 4.61 -31.72
C VAL A 61 -29.42 5.75 -32.66
N PRO A 62 -28.49 5.49 -33.60
CA PRO A 62 -27.99 6.54 -34.48
C PRO A 62 -29.11 7.10 -35.34
N THR A 63 -29.14 8.42 -35.46
CA THR A 63 -30.12 9.13 -36.28
C THR A 63 -29.61 9.25 -37.72
N ILE A 64 -30.49 9.58 -38.67
CA ILE A 64 -30.11 9.76 -40.09
C ILE A 64 -29.04 10.85 -40.23
N ALA A 65 -29.03 11.86 -39.35
CA ALA A 65 -28.01 12.90 -39.34
C ALA A 65 -26.62 12.35 -38.97
N ASP A 66 -26.53 11.41 -38.03
CA ASP A 66 -25.26 10.80 -37.62
C ASP A 66 -24.64 9.99 -38.76
N ILE A 67 -25.47 9.28 -39.53
CA ILE A 67 -25.03 8.51 -40.71
C ILE A 67 -24.52 9.44 -41.81
N LEU A 68 -25.21 10.56 -42.05
CA LEU A 68 -24.79 11.55 -43.04
C LEU A 68 -23.49 12.24 -42.62
N HIS A 69 -23.31 12.53 -41.33
CA HIS A 69 -22.05 13.05 -40.81
C HIS A 69 -20.91 12.03 -40.98
N LEU A 70 -21.10 10.76 -40.63
CA LEU A 70 -20.08 9.73 -40.88
C LEU A 70 -19.73 9.62 -42.38
N GLY A 71 -20.73 9.67 -43.26
CA GLY A 71 -20.51 9.64 -44.71
C GLY A 71 -19.72 10.85 -45.22
N TRP A 72 -20.00 12.04 -44.71
CA TRP A 72 -19.25 13.26 -45.04
C TRP A 72 -17.80 13.18 -44.58
N TRP A 73 -17.57 12.76 -43.33
CA TRP A 73 -16.24 12.63 -42.76
C TRP A 73 -15.43 11.53 -43.48
N ALA A 74 -16.05 10.39 -43.80
CA ALA A 74 -15.43 9.35 -44.60
C ALA A 74 -15.03 9.85 -46.00
N SER A 75 -15.89 10.65 -46.63
CA SER A 75 -15.60 11.24 -47.94
C SER A 75 -14.46 12.26 -47.87
N ALA A 76 -14.44 13.11 -46.83
CA ALA A 76 -13.36 14.05 -46.59
C ALA A 76 -12.03 13.33 -46.30
N ALA A 77 -12.05 12.26 -45.50
CA ALA A 77 -10.87 11.45 -45.19
C ALA A 77 -10.34 10.74 -46.44
N ALA A 78 -11.21 10.13 -47.25
CA ALA A 78 -10.83 9.50 -48.50
C ALA A 78 -10.18 10.50 -49.46
N TRP A 79 -10.72 11.72 -49.55
CA TRP A 79 -10.15 12.79 -50.36
C TRP A 79 -8.78 13.24 -49.84
N SER A 80 -8.63 13.36 -48.51
CA SER A 80 -7.35 13.71 -47.88
C SER A 80 -6.27 12.65 -48.13
N ILE A 81 -6.62 11.35 -48.05
CA ILE A 81 -5.69 10.25 -48.32
C ILE A 81 -5.31 10.24 -49.80
N LEU A 82 -6.28 10.44 -50.70
CA LEU A 82 -6.02 10.53 -52.13
C LEU A 82 -5.05 11.69 -52.45
N GLN A 83 -5.27 12.86 -51.84
CA GLN A 83 -4.38 14.01 -51.96
C GLN A 83 -2.97 13.71 -51.41
N GLN A 84 -2.87 13.06 -50.25
CA GLN A 84 -1.59 12.64 -49.66
C GLN A 84 -0.85 11.65 -50.56
N LEU A 85 -1.55 10.72 -51.22
CA LEU A 85 -0.97 9.77 -52.16
C LEU A 85 -0.47 10.45 -53.44
N PHE A 86 -1.22 11.39 -54.01
CA PHE A 86 -0.78 12.17 -55.16
C PHE A 86 0.43 13.07 -54.82
N LEU A 87 0.45 13.67 -53.63
CA LEU A 87 1.57 14.47 -53.16
C LEU A 87 2.81 13.60 -52.88
N GLY A 88 2.62 12.41 -52.30
CA GLY A 88 3.68 11.44 -52.03
C GLY A 88 4.30 10.86 -53.30
N LEU A 89 3.50 10.60 -54.35
CA LEU A 89 3.99 10.13 -55.65
C LEU A 89 4.76 11.21 -56.42
N THR A 90 4.38 12.47 -56.27
CA THR A 90 5.05 13.61 -56.95
C THR A 90 6.29 14.10 -56.19
N PHE A 91 6.32 13.91 -54.86
CA PHE A 91 7.43 14.33 -53.98
C PHE A 91 7.85 13.20 -53.00
N PRO A 92 8.56 12.16 -53.47
CA PRO A 92 8.86 10.95 -52.69
C PRO A 92 9.85 11.17 -51.51
N ARG A 93 10.36 12.38 -51.29
CA ARG A 93 11.39 12.68 -50.27
C ARG A 93 10.91 13.51 -49.07
N PHE A 94 9.67 13.99 -49.04
CA PHE A 94 9.19 14.92 -47.99
C PHE A 94 8.40 14.29 -46.85
N LEU A 95 7.90 13.05 -46.99
CA LEU A 95 6.99 12.43 -46.02
C LEU A 95 7.60 11.14 -45.45
N ASN A 96 8.74 11.25 -44.77
CA ASN A 96 9.18 10.19 -43.86
C ASN A 96 8.36 10.34 -42.58
N ALA A 97 7.34 9.49 -42.41
CA ALA A 97 6.58 9.43 -41.18
C ALA A 97 7.48 8.83 -40.10
N VAL A 98 7.75 9.59 -39.05
CA VAL A 98 8.35 9.07 -37.83
C VAL A 98 7.29 8.22 -37.14
N GLU A 99 7.49 6.90 -37.07
CA GLU A 99 6.80 6.05 -36.12
C GLU A 99 7.21 6.52 -34.72
N MET A 100 6.30 7.18 -34.03
CA MET A 100 6.43 7.40 -32.60
C MET A 100 6.03 6.07 -31.97
N GLU A 101 6.98 5.39 -31.34
CA GLU A 101 6.67 4.27 -30.45
C GLU A 101 5.79 4.84 -29.33
N ASP A 102 4.51 4.47 -29.34
CA ASP A 102 3.59 4.73 -28.25
C ASP A 102 4.09 3.95 -27.04
N GLU A 103 4.99 4.54 -26.25
CA GLU A 103 5.33 4.01 -24.93
C GLU A 103 4.03 3.86 -24.13
N ASP A 104 3.78 2.66 -23.66
CA ASP A 104 2.61 2.22 -22.89
C ASP A 104 2.35 3.12 -21.66
N PHE A 105 1.65 4.24 -21.85
CA PHE A 105 1.08 5.07 -20.78
C PHE A 105 -0.12 4.37 -20.09
N SER A 106 -0.45 3.13 -20.47
CA SER A 106 -1.57 2.37 -19.94
C SER A 106 -1.26 1.63 -18.62
N ALA A 107 0.01 1.57 -18.21
CA ALA A 107 0.47 0.76 -17.07
C ALA A 107 0.75 1.55 -15.77
N ILE A 108 0.40 2.83 -15.69
CA ILE A 108 0.39 3.53 -14.40
C ILE A 108 -1.02 3.36 -13.84
N PRO A 109 -1.26 2.44 -12.88
CA PRO A 109 -2.52 2.44 -12.16
C PRO A 109 -2.68 3.84 -11.57
N SER A 110 -3.74 4.55 -11.96
CA SER A 110 -4.03 5.88 -11.46
C SER A 110 -4.17 5.78 -9.95
N LYS A 111 -3.15 6.22 -9.21
CA LYS A 111 -3.19 6.19 -7.76
C LYS A 111 -4.33 7.07 -7.26
N GLN A 112 -5.09 6.57 -6.30
CA GLN A 112 -6.27 7.26 -5.76
C GLN A 112 -5.98 7.82 -4.38
N SER A 113 -6.62 8.95 -4.04
CA SER A 113 -6.64 9.46 -2.67
C SER A 113 -7.34 8.45 -1.76
N CYS A 114 -6.67 8.03 -0.70
CA CYS A 114 -7.19 7.06 0.26
C CYS A 114 -6.91 7.54 1.68
N ILE A 115 -7.62 6.94 2.63
CA ILE A 115 -7.34 7.10 4.05
C ILE A 115 -6.37 5.99 4.44
N THR A 116 -5.24 6.34 5.05
CA THR A 116 -4.34 5.35 5.65
C THR A 116 -4.30 5.53 7.16
N VAL A 117 -4.15 4.41 7.86
CA VAL A 117 -3.88 4.39 9.30
C VAL A 117 -2.40 4.24 9.53
N GLN A 118 -1.84 5.16 10.30
CA GLN A 118 -0.49 5.09 10.81
C GLN A 118 -0.54 4.75 12.30
N THR A 119 0.24 3.75 12.71
CA THR A 119 0.40 3.40 14.13
C THR A 119 1.78 3.84 14.58
N GLN A 120 1.86 4.60 15.67
CA GLN A 120 3.12 5.05 16.26
C GLN A 120 3.27 4.48 17.67
N TYR A 121 4.46 3.97 17.99
CA TYR A 121 4.78 3.39 19.29
C TYR A 121 5.67 4.34 20.10
N PHE A 122 5.38 4.47 21.39
CA PHE A 122 6.13 5.31 22.32
C PHE A 122 6.20 4.67 23.72
N PHE A 123 7.11 5.13 24.57
CA PHE A 123 7.20 4.63 25.95
C PHE A 123 6.03 5.14 26.79
N ALA A 124 5.29 4.23 27.43
CA ALA A 124 4.11 4.60 28.21
C ALA A 124 4.42 4.92 29.69
N ASN A 125 5.28 4.11 30.30
CA ASN A 125 5.68 4.22 31.72
C ASN A 125 7.16 4.63 31.84
N ASP A 126 7.56 5.26 32.94
CA ASP A 126 8.94 5.66 33.24
C ASP A 126 9.73 4.61 34.05
N GLU A 127 9.10 3.47 34.38
CA GLU A 127 9.79 2.34 35.00
C GLU A 127 10.99 1.87 34.17
N LYS A 128 12.06 1.48 34.88
CA LYS A 128 13.33 1.09 34.25
C LYS A 128 13.36 -0.35 33.79
N SER A 129 12.80 -1.26 34.57
CA SER A 129 12.93 -2.71 34.38
C SER A 129 11.57 -3.38 34.33
N PHE A 130 11.37 -4.24 33.35
CA PHE A 130 10.17 -5.01 33.14
C PHE A 130 10.55 -6.49 33.02
N TYR A 131 9.85 -7.36 33.73
CA TYR A 131 10.05 -8.81 33.62
C TYR A 131 8.68 -9.48 33.46
N SER A 132 8.58 -10.45 32.57
CA SER A 132 7.38 -11.28 32.47
C SER A 132 7.67 -12.59 31.75
N ILE A 133 6.68 -13.48 31.82
CA ILE A 133 6.64 -14.74 31.11
C ILE A 133 5.61 -14.59 29.97
N LEU A 134 6.00 -14.97 28.77
CA LEU A 134 5.11 -15.09 27.61
C LEU A 134 4.62 -16.53 27.53
N ASP A 135 3.33 -16.74 27.82
CA ASP A 135 2.68 -18.05 27.69
C ASP A 135 2.02 -18.17 26.31
N CYS A 136 2.47 -19.13 25.50
CA CYS A 136 1.91 -19.41 24.18
C CYS A 136 1.18 -20.76 24.14
N GLY A 137 0.55 -21.13 25.26
CA GLY A 137 -0.14 -22.40 25.44
C GLY A 137 0.78 -23.49 25.98
N ASN A 138 1.41 -24.25 25.08
CA ASN A 138 2.21 -25.43 25.46
C ASN A 138 3.67 -25.12 25.81
N CYS A 139 4.05 -23.86 25.69
CA CYS A 139 5.39 -23.38 25.97
C CYS A 139 5.29 -22.05 26.72
N SER A 140 6.30 -21.76 27.51
CA SER A 140 6.51 -20.47 28.14
C SER A 140 7.89 -19.95 27.77
N ARG A 141 7.98 -18.65 27.58
CA ARG A 141 9.23 -17.96 27.22
C ARG A 141 9.44 -16.82 28.22
N LEU A 142 10.56 -16.82 28.91
CA LEU A 142 10.87 -15.78 29.87
C LEU A 142 11.57 -14.62 29.16
N PHE A 143 11.25 -13.39 29.56
CA PHE A 143 11.95 -12.22 29.05
C PHE A 143 12.13 -11.15 30.13
N HIS A 144 13.18 -10.38 29.95
CA HIS A 144 13.56 -9.24 30.77
C HIS A 144 13.91 -8.07 29.86
N ALA A 145 13.29 -6.92 30.11
CA ALA A 145 13.52 -5.70 29.35
C ALA A 145 13.96 -4.59 30.30
N GLU A 146 15.06 -3.92 29.96
CA GLU A 146 15.62 -2.83 30.76
C GLU A 146 15.89 -1.61 29.89
N LYS A 147 15.43 -0.44 30.34
CA LYS A 147 15.67 0.83 29.67
C LYS A 147 17.07 1.36 30.02
N ILE A 148 17.84 1.68 28.99
CA ILE A 148 19.19 2.22 29.18
C ILE A 148 19.08 3.69 29.56
N SER A 149 19.64 4.04 30.72
CA SER A 149 19.58 5.40 31.27
C SER A 149 20.15 6.44 30.30
N ASN A 150 19.49 7.59 30.19
CA ASN A 150 19.86 8.70 29.30
C ASN A 150 19.81 8.38 27.80
N THR A 151 19.06 7.36 27.38
CA THR A 151 18.88 7.01 25.96
C THR A 151 17.43 6.62 25.67
N ASN A 152 17.07 6.53 24.39
CA ASN A 152 15.81 5.97 23.92
C ASN A 152 15.91 4.45 23.65
N LEU A 153 16.97 3.79 24.13
CA LEU A 153 17.23 2.37 23.86
C LEU A 153 16.69 1.50 24.99
N VAL A 154 16.12 0.35 24.60
CA VAL A 154 15.70 -0.71 25.52
C VAL A 154 16.51 -1.95 25.20
N PHE A 155 17.13 -2.54 26.21
CA PHE A 155 17.80 -3.82 26.12
C PHE A 155 16.82 -4.92 26.51
N ILE A 156 16.62 -5.90 25.63
CA ILE A 156 15.67 -7.00 25.86
C ILE A 156 16.44 -8.31 25.78
N MET A 157 16.36 -9.09 26.85
CA MET A 157 16.84 -10.46 26.93
C MET A 157 15.64 -11.39 26.97
N SER A 158 15.63 -12.42 26.14
CA SER A 158 14.56 -13.41 26.12
C SER A 158 15.10 -14.77 25.74
N ASP A 159 14.40 -15.85 26.11
CA ASP A 159 14.76 -17.19 25.65
C ASP A 159 14.64 -17.25 24.12
N ALA A 160 15.34 -18.18 23.47
CA ALA A 160 15.35 -18.28 22.02
C ALA A 160 13.95 -18.60 21.45
N ARG A 161 13.51 -17.86 20.43
CA ARG A 161 12.24 -18.11 19.73
C ARG A 161 12.12 -19.56 19.21
N GLN A 162 13.24 -20.16 18.80
CA GLN A 162 13.27 -21.55 18.32
C GLN A 162 12.82 -22.59 19.38
N LEU A 163 12.89 -22.26 20.68
CA LEU A 163 12.39 -23.12 21.75
C LEU A 163 10.85 -23.16 21.77
N CYS A 164 10.18 -22.15 21.21
CA CYS A 164 8.75 -22.17 21.01
C CYS A 164 8.31 -21.51 19.68
N PRO A 165 8.17 -22.31 18.60
CA PRO A 165 7.75 -21.79 17.29
C PRO A 165 6.27 -21.41 17.23
N ASN A 166 5.43 -21.93 18.14
CA ASN A 166 3.98 -21.73 18.09
C ASN A 166 3.50 -20.41 18.72
N CYS A 167 4.40 -19.52 19.13
CA CYS A 167 4.07 -18.19 19.64
C CYS A 167 3.65 -17.18 18.55
N ASP A 168 3.49 -17.62 17.31
CA ASP A 168 3.28 -16.74 16.17
C ASP A 168 1.86 -16.15 16.15
N GLN A 169 1.71 -15.06 16.89
CA GLN A 169 0.55 -14.17 16.81
C GLN A 169 0.63 -13.33 15.52
N LYS A 170 -0.52 -12.84 15.05
CA LYS A 170 -0.59 -11.97 13.86
C LYS A 170 0.47 -10.85 13.96
N PRO A 171 1.34 -10.71 12.93
CA PRO A 171 2.44 -9.74 12.95
C PRO A 171 1.89 -8.34 13.21
N LEU A 172 2.62 -7.59 14.03
CA LEU A 172 2.35 -6.17 14.24
C LEU A 172 3.26 -5.43 13.28
N MET A 173 2.67 -4.72 12.32
CA MET A 173 3.42 -3.90 11.36
C MET A 173 3.30 -2.43 11.76
N GLN A 174 4.40 -1.69 11.59
CA GLN A 174 4.42 -0.24 11.74
C GLN A 174 4.55 0.39 10.35
N ALA A 175 3.46 0.35 9.59
CA ALA A 175 3.38 0.90 8.25
C ALA A 175 2.03 1.58 8.02
N GLU A 176 1.98 2.50 7.07
CA GLU A 176 0.74 3.06 6.57
C GLU A 176 -0.07 1.95 5.91
N LYS A 177 -1.27 1.72 6.44
CA LYS A 177 -2.17 0.71 5.91
C LYS A 177 -3.46 1.38 5.44
N PRO A 178 -3.96 1.10 4.21
CA PRO A 178 -5.27 1.57 3.80
C PRO A 178 -6.35 1.08 4.77
N ASP A 179 -7.24 1.98 5.14
CA ASP A 179 -8.39 1.71 6.02
C ASP A 179 -9.57 2.57 5.59
N GLU A 180 -10.80 2.14 5.89
CA GLU A 180 -12.01 2.90 5.52
C GLU A 180 -12.23 4.14 6.39
N GLY A 181 -11.37 4.34 7.39
CA GLY A 181 -11.46 5.43 8.35
C GLY A 181 -12.46 5.15 9.48
N PRO A 182 -12.65 6.11 10.40
CA PRO A 182 -13.66 5.99 11.45
C PRO A 182 -15.07 6.00 10.85
N ASN A 183 -15.96 5.17 11.40
CA ASN A 183 -17.33 5.05 10.92
C ASN A 183 -18.05 6.41 11.03
N PRO A 184 -18.46 7.03 9.91
CA PRO A 184 -19.09 8.34 9.92
C PRO A 184 -20.41 8.36 10.69
N CYS A 185 -21.11 7.22 10.77
CA CYS A 185 -22.36 7.10 11.51
C CYS A 185 -22.18 7.22 13.02
N GLU A 186 -21.00 6.85 13.54
CA GLU A 186 -20.70 6.90 14.98
C GLU A 186 -20.15 8.28 15.40
N MET A 187 -19.57 9.04 14.47
CA MET A 187 -18.98 10.36 14.74
C MET A 187 -20.01 11.49 14.91
N VAL A 188 -21.25 11.29 14.44
CA VAL A 188 -22.29 12.34 14.38
C VAL A 188 -23.29 12.24 15.54
N GLN A 189 -23.10 11.29 16.46
CA GLN A 189 -23.98 11.07 17.62
C GLN A 189 -23.55 11.87 18.85
#